data_AF-A0AAX0PYW8-F1
#
_entry.id   AF-A0AAX0PYW8-F1
#
_cell.length_a   1.000
_cell.length_b   1.000
_cell.length_c   1.000
_cell.angle_alpha   90.00
_cell.angle_beta   90.00
_cell.angle_gamma   90.00
#
_symmetry.space_group_name_H-M   'P 1'
#
loop_
_entity.id
_entity.type
_entity.pdbx_description
1 polymer ?
#
loop_
_entity_poly.entity_id
_entity_poly.type
_entity_poly.pdbx_seq_one_letter_code
_entity_poly.pdbx_strand_id
1 'polypeptide(L)' 'ERQRRKTKHKAMTAFDIISSEDVSELSNELGISEDKLTYAVMEVISKRKNGGMA' A
#
# COMPACT_ATOMS: atom_id res chain seq x y z
N GLU A 1 -14.05 -26.41 26.33
CA GLU A 1 -13.24 -25.38 25.64
C GLU A 1 -13.44 -25.51 24.13
N ARG A 2 -14.07 -24.53 23.46
CA ARG A 2 -14.15 -24.48 21.99
C ARG A 2 -13.27 -23.34 21.51
N GLN A 3 -12.03 -23.65 21.12
CA GLN A 3 -11.17 -22.66 20.48
C GLN A 3 -11.75 -22.34 19.09
N ARG A 4 -12.55 -21.27 19.01
CA ARG A 4 -12.85 -20.61 17.74
C ARG A 4 -11.51 -20.14 17.18
N ARG A 5 -10.95 -20.89 16.23
CA ARG A 5 -9.92 -20.38 15.32
C ARG A 5 -10.57 -19.24 14.54
N LYS A 6 -10.52 -18.03 15.09
CA LYS A 6 -10.82 -16.81 14.34
C LYS A 6 -9.70 -16.72 13.31
N THR A 7 -9.98 -17.10 12.07
CA THR A 7 -9.14 -16.74 10.94
C THR A 7 -9.02 -15.23 11.01
N LYS A 8 -7.86 -14.73 11.47
CA LYS A 8 -7.56 -13.30 11.46
C LYS A 8 -7.42 -12.91 10.00
N HIS A 9 -8.55 -12.66 9.33
CA HIS A 9 -8.53 -11.90 8.09
C HIS A 9 -7.97 -10.54 8.47
N LYS A 10 -6.67 -10.35 8.24
CA LYS A 10 -6.06 -9.04 8.25
C LYS A 10 -6.76 -8.30 7.10
N ALA A 11 -7.51 -7.26 7.42
CA ALA A 11 -8.09 -6.41 6.39
C ALA A 11 -6.94 -5.91 5.52
N MET A 12 -6.90 -6.37 4.27
CA MET A 12 -5.97 -5.84 3.28
C MET A 12 -6.49 -4.46 2.91
N THR A 13 -5.65 -3.47 3.13
CA THR A 13 -5.93 -2.10 2.73
C THR A 13 -5.64 -1.96 1.24
N ALA A 14 -6.23 -0.96 0.57
CA ALA A 14 -5.91 -0.68 -0.83
C ALA A 14 -4.39 -0.54 -1.05
N PHE A 15 -3.67 -0.02 -0.04
CA PHE A 15 -2.22 0.10 0.00
C PHE A 15 -1.46 -1.23 0.02
N ASP A 16 -2.07 -2.30 0.50
CA ASP A 16 -1.51 -3.66 0.45
C ASP A 16 -1.71 -4.32 -0.92
N ILE A 17 -2.53 -3.73 -1.80
CA ILE A 17 -2.94 -4.29 -3.10
C ILE A 17 -2.29 -3.54 -4.27
N ILE A 18 -1.87 -2.28 -4.08
CA ILE A 18 -1.20 -1.48 -5.12
C ILE A 18 0.05 -2.22 -5.62
N SER A 19 0.06 -2.48 -6.93
CA SER A 19 1.15 -3.09 -7.68
C SER A 19 2.02 -2.04 -8.37
N SER A 20 3.16 -2.46 -8.94
CA SER A 20 3.98 -1.59 -9.79
C SER A 20 3.27 -1.15 -11.07
N GLU A 21 2.34 -1.95 -11.58
CA GLU A 21 1.56 -1.63 -12.78
C GLU A 21 0.60 -0.47 -12.53
N ASP A 22 -0.09 -0.48 -11.38
CA ASP A 22 -0.95 0.64 -10.97
C ASP A 22 -0.17 1.95 -10.89
N VAL A 23 1.07 1.90 -10.39
CA VAL A 23 1.95 3.06 -10.28
C VAL A 23 2.39 3.55 -11.66
N SER A 24 2.75 2.65 -12.58
CA SER A 24 3.17 3.02 -13.93
C SER A 24 2.02 3.60 -14.77
N GLU A 25 0.82 3.03 -14.68
CA GLU A 25 -0.39 3.57 -15.34
C GLU A 25 -0.71 4.98 -14.85
N LEU A 26 -0.75 5.18 -13.52
CA LEU A 26 -0.98 6.48 -12.90
C LEU A 26 0.11 7.50 -13.24
N SER A 27 1.37 7.05 -13.29
CA SER A 27 2.51 7.90 -13.65
C SER A 27 2.34 8.47 -15.05
N ASN A 28 1.93 7.63 -16.00
CA ASN A 28 1.69 8.03 -17.39
C ASN A 28 0.46 8.93 -17.52
N GLU A 29 -0.64 8.61 -16.84
CA GLU A 29 -1.87 9.42 -16.87
C GLU A 29 -1.63 10.83 -16.30
N LEU A 30 -0.87 10.94 -15.20
CA LEU A 30 -0.59 12.20 -14.53
C LEU A 30 0.61 12.95 -15.12
N GLY A 31 1.41 12.33 -15.99
CA GLY A 31 2.64 12.90 -16.54
C GLY A 31 3.71 13.15 -15.47
N ILE A 32 3.74 12.34 -14.41
CA ILE A 32 4.72 12.41 -13.31
C ILE A 32 5.79 11.35 -13.54
N SER A 33 6.97 11.51 -12.94
CA SER A 33 8.02 10.48 -12.96
C SER A 33 7.64 9.28 -12.09
N GLU A 34 7.77 8.09 -12.65
CA GLU A 34 7.41 6.82 -12.00
C GLU A 34 8.22 6.60 -10.72
N ASP A 35 9.51 6.92 -10.71
CA ASP A 35 10.38 6.81 -9.53
C ASP A 35 9.89 7.68 -8.38
N LYS A 36 9.46 8.92 -8.68
CA LYS A 36 8.94 9.85 -7.67
C LYS A 36 7.62 9.36 -7.11
N LEU A 37 6.74 8.85 -7.96
CA LEU A 37 5.44 8.31 -7.55
C LEU A 37 5.62 7.04 -6.71
N THR A 38 6.49 6.14 -7.14
CA THR A 38 6.85 4.91 -6.41
C THR A 38 7.36 5.24 -5.01
N TYR A 39 8.31 6.18 -4.90
CA TYR A 39 8.84 6.59 -3.61
C TYR A 39 7.75 7.18 -2.70
N ALA A 40 6.92 8.08 -3.24
CA ALA A 40 5.83 8.69 -2.48
C ALA A 40 4.82 7.65 -1.98
N VAL A 41 4.44 6.68 -2.83
CA VAL A 41 3.56 5.57 -2.45
C VAL A 41 4.20 4.72 -1.36
N MET A 42 5.45 4.31 -1.52
CA MET A 42 6.18 3.54 -0.50
C MET A 42 6.27 4.27 0.84
N GLU A 43 6.49 5.59 0.82
CA GLU A 43 6.55 6.42 2.02
C GLU A 43 5.19 6.46 2.73
N VAL A 44 4.09 6.67 1.99
CA VAL A 44 2.73 6.67 2.54
C VAL A 44 2.37 5.30 3.12
N ILE A 45 2.70 4.21 2.43
CA ILE A 45 2.51 2.83 2.91
C ILE A 45 3.29 2.63 4.21
N SER A 46 4.57 3.02 4.22
CA SER A 46 5.45 2.86 5.39
C SER A 46 4.93 3.65 6.60
N LYS A 47 4.53 4.91 6.39
CA LYS A 47 3.90 5.74 7.42
C LYS A 47 2.62 5.10 7.94
N ARG A 48 1.72 4.63 7.08
CA ARG A 48 0.47 3.97 7.47
C ARG A 48 0.71 2.68 8.25
N LYS A 49 1.70 1.88 7.84
CA LYS A 49 2.07 0.64 8.52
C LYS A 49 2.69 0.88 9.89
N ASN A 50 3.48 1.95 10.03
CA ASN A 50 4.23 2.28 11.24
C ASN A 50 3.55 3.34 12.12
N GLY A 51 2.28 3.68 11.86
CA GLY A 51 1.52 4.62 12.71
C GLY A 51 1.92 6.10 12.58
N GLY A 52 2.46 6.50 11.42
CA GLY A 52 2.80 7.90 11.11
C GLY A 52 4.19 8.34 11.55
N MET A 53 5.02 7.42 12.05
CA MET A 53 6.43 7.72 12.32
C MET A 53 7.20 7.69 11.00
N ALA A 54 7.60 8.88 10.55
CA ALA A 54 8.52 9.11 9.44
C ALA A 54 9.94 9.18 9.96
#